data_AF-A0A356I5B0-F1
#
_entry.id   AF-A0A356I5B0-F1
#
_cell.length_a   1.000
_cell.length_b   1.000
_cell.length_c   1.000
_cell.angle_alpha   90.00
_cell.angle_beta   90.00
_cell.angle_gamma   90.00
#
_symmetry.space_group_name_H-M   'P 1'
#
loop_
_entity.id
_entity.type
_entity.pdbx_description
1 polymer ?
#
loop_
_entity_poly.entity_id
_entity_poly.type
_entity_poly.pdbx_seq_one_letter_code
_entity_poly.pdbx_strand_id
1 'polypeptide(L)'
;MKLTIIKTGLLLQLSASAAPPVQQASIDRIPALEARVEELEKQITPLLKQQERLKQARKEPTRARQRILADNDHYTRKELHTIETLYNQAALDWTTLEAKKILQTLQTRFPKANRTGCALLRYTLQIENDEQVGQLQHLIQHYSNCYFPDGVHIGSFARLTLSLAYRKAGDSTAAENQIDLLRRIHPHAIDHQGRLLIDHLDDLEAILPRP
;
A
#
# COMPACT_ATOMS: atom_id res chain seq x y z
N MET A 1 80.30 34.21 -60.87
CA MET A 1 79.92 33.19 -61.86
C MET A 1 78.89 32.25 -61.23
N LYS A 2 77.70 32.19 -61.86
CA LYS A 2 76.69 31.12 -61.91
C LYS A 2 76.15 30.46 -60.62
N LEU A 3 74.85 30.74 -60.40
CA LEU A 3 73.76 29.94 -59.84
C LEU A 3 74.05 28.48 -59.47
N THR A 4 73.48 28.02 -58.34
CA THR A 4 72.51 26.90 -58.36
C THR A 4 71.52 27.05 -57.19
N ILE A 5 70.24 27.14 -57.54
CA ILE A 5 69.08 27.05 -56.66
C ILE A 5 68.78 25.56 -56.46
N ILE A 6 68.63 25.09 -55.22
CA ILE A 6 68.01 23.79 -54.94
C ILE A 6 66.84 24.00 -53.96
N LYS A 7 65.63 23.76 -54.50
CA LYS A 7 64.37 23.57 -53.77
C LYS A 7 64.36 22.18 -53.15
N THR A 8 64.18 22.11 -51.83
CA THR A 8 63.65 20.92 -51.12
C THR A 8 63.26 21.43 -49.73
N GLY A 9 61.99 21.59 -49.38
CA GLY A 9 61.02 20.51 -49.22
C GLY A 9 60.66 20.46 -47.73
N LEU A 10 59.79 21.37 -47.30
CA LEU A 10 59.25 21.43 -45.95
C LEU A 10 58.36 20.20 -45.73
N LEU A 11 58.85 19.20 -45.00
CA LEU A 11 58.04 18.13 -44.41
C LEU A 11 57.92 18.41 -42.92
N LEU A 12 56.89 19.17 -42.54
CA LEU A 12 56.41 19.21 -41.17
C LEU A 12 55.75 17.85 -40.89
N GLN A 13 56.49 16.92 -40.30
CA GLN A 13 55.87 15.72 -39.74
C GLN A 13 55.09 16.14 -38.49
N LEU A 14 53.76 16.27 -38.65
CA LEU A 14 52.82 16.26 -37.55
C LEU A 14 52.87 14.87 -36.92
N SER A 15 53.72 14.71 -35.90
CA SER A 15 53.65 13.59 -34.99
C SER A 15 52.31 13.66 -34.25
N ALA A 16 51.38 12.78 -34.62
CA ALA A 16 50.20 12.49 -33.82
C ALA A 16 50.68 11.95 -32.47
N SER A 17 50.69 12.81 -31.45
CA SER A 17 50.91 12.41 -30.06
C SER A 17 49.75 11.52 -29.64
N ALA A 18 49.94 10.20 -29.67
CA ALA A 18 49.06 9.27 -28.99
C ALA A 18 49.01 9.66 -27.50
N ALA A 19 47.83 9.97 -26.99
CA ALA A 19 47.64 10.27 -25.58
C ALA A 19 48.16 9.09 -24.73
N PRO A 20 48.81 9.34 -23.58
CA PRO A 20 49.36 8.27 -22.76
C PRO A 20 48.25 7.31 -22.29
N PRO A 21 48.54 6.01 -22.12
CA PRO A 21 47.54 4.97 -21.82
C PRO A 21 46.72 5.21 -20.54
N VAL A 22 47.23 6.04 -19.63
CA VAL A 22 46.53 6.46 -18.40
C VAL A 22 45.33 7.35 -18.70
N GLN A 23 45.41 8.20 -19.73
CA GLN A 23 44.38 9.18 -20.07
C GLN A 23 43.23 8.54 -20.86
N GLN A 24 43.53 7.56 -21.70
CA GLN A 24 42.52 6.74 -22.39
C GLN A 24 41.76 5.83 -21.41
N ALA A 25 42.47 5.19 -20.46
CA ALA A 25 41.87 4.37 -19.42
C ALA A 25 40.94 5.15 -18.47
N SER A 26 41.17 6.46 -18.28
CA SER A 26 40.24 7.34 -17.57
C SER A 26 39.01 7.74 -18.39
N ILE A 27 39.15 7.88 -19.72
CA ILE A 27 38.04 8.27 -20.61
C ILE A 27 37.02 7.12 -20.74
N ASP A 28 37.47 5.87 -20.84
CA ASP A 28 36.56 4.71 -20.95
C ASP A 28 35.95 4.29 -19.59
N ARG A 29 36.57 4.69 -18.48
CA ARG A 29 36.04 4.45 -17.12
C ARG A 29 34.83 5.31 -16.79
N ILE A 30 34.78 6.55 -17.29
CA ILE A 30 33.66 7.46 -17.03
C ILE A 30 32.32 6.88 -17.53
N PRO A 31 32.16 6.51 -18.82
CA PRO A 31 30.89 5.96 -19.30
C PRO A 31 30.55 4.61 -18.67
N ALA A 32 31.54 3.79 -18.35
CA ALA A 32 31.33 2.53 -17.63
C ALA A 32 30.83 2.75 -16.20
N LEU A 33 31.32 3.77 -15.50
CA LEU A 33 30.85 4.15 -14.16
C LEU A 33 29.46 4.80 -14.21
N GLU A 34 29.18 5.65 -15.20
CA GLU A 34 27.86 6.24 -15.42
C GLU A 34 26.79 5.17 -15.66
N ALA A 35 27.06 4.20 -16.54
CA ALA A 35 26.16 3.07 -16.78
C ALA A 35 25.93 2.23 -15.50
N ARG A 36 26.97 2.06 -14.69
CA ARG A 36 26.86 1.34 -13.41
C ARG A 36 26.07 2.13 -12.37
N VAL A 37 26.19 3.45 -12.33
CA VAL A 37 25.37 4.31 -11.46
C VAL A 37 23.91 4.25 -11.89
N GLU A 38 23.61 4.37 -13.18
CA GLU A 38 22.23 4.29 -13.68
C GLU A 38 21.58 2.94 -13.33
N GLU A 39 22.34 1.83 -13.47
CA GLU A 39 21.88 0.50 -13.08
C GLU A 39 21.64 0.41 -11.55
N LEU A 40 22.55 0.94 -10.74
CA LEU A 40 22.37 0.96 -9.28
C LEU A 40 21.17 1.83 -8.86
N GLU A 41 20.95 2.96 -9.51
CA GLU A 41 19.79 3.82 -9.26
C GLU A 41 18.47 3.11 -9.59
N LYS A 42 18.43 2.36 -10.72
CA LYS A 42 17.29 1.51 -11.08
C LYS A 42 17.02 0.45 -10.02
N GLN A 43 18.06 -0.17 -9.44
CA GLN A 43 17.93 -1.19 -8.41
C GLN A 43 17.55 -0.61 -7.02
N ILE A 44 18.06 0.57 -6.65
CA ILE A 44 17.83 1.19 -5.34
C ILE A 44 16.44 1.81 -5.25
N THR A 45 15.92 2.38 -6.34
CA THR A 45 14.61 3.04 -6.37
C THR A 45 13.46 2.19 -5.80
N PRO A 46 13.25 0.92 -6.19
CA PRO A 46 12.19 0.09 -5.60
C PRO A 46 12.42 -0.21 -4.11
N LEU A 47 13.68 -0.37 -3.67
CA LEU A 47 14.01 -0.61 -2.26
C LEU A 47 13.69 0.61 -1.39
N LEU A 48 14.02 1.82 -1.87
CA LEU A 48 13.65 3.06 -1.17
C LEU A 48 12.13 3.23 -1.06
N LYS A 49 11.40 2.92 -2.14
CA LYS A 49 9.92 2.93 -2.12
C LYS A 49 9.39 1.92 -1.10
N GLN A 50 9.94 0.72 -1.04
CA GLN A 50 9.54 -0.30 -0.05
C GLN A 50 9.84 0.15 1.38
N GLN A 51 11.02 0.70 1.62
CA GLN A 51 11.41 1.21 2.93
C GLN A 51 10.46 2.32 3.41
N GLU A 52 10.08 3.25 2.52
CA GLU A 52 9.13 4.31 2.87
C GLU A 52 7.74 3.74 3.15
N ARG A 53 7.26 2.75 2.37
CA ARG A 53 5.98 2.06 2.68
C ARG A 53 6.01 1.43 4.07
N LEU A 54 7.08 0.72 4.42
CA LEU A 54 7.24 0.11 5.75
C LEU A 54 7.29 1.17 6.86
N LYS A 55 7.96 2.30 6.62
CA LYS A 55 7.98 3.43 7.56
C LYS A 55 6.58 4.04 7.76
N GLN A 56 5.78 4.12 6.70
CA GLN A 56 4.40 4.58 6.80
C GLN A 56 3.50 3.54 7.48
N ALA A 57 3.71 2.25 7.23
CA ALA A 57 2.96 1.15 7.84
C ALA A 57 3.13 1.13 9.37
N ARG A 58 4.34 1.42 9.86
CA ARG A 58 4.61 1.56 11.32
C ARG A 58 3.79 2.65 12.00
N LYS A 59 3.21 3.59 11.24
CA LYS A 59 2.37 4.67 11.77
C LYS A 59 0.88 4.27 11.83
N GLU A 60 0.47 3.16 11.22
CA GLU A 60 -0.93 2.71 11.19
C GLU A 60 -1.55 2.58 12.60
N PRO A 61 -0.90 1.99 13.62
CA PRO A 61 -1.47 1.97 14.97
C PRO A 61 -1.69 3.37 15.56
N THR A 62 -0.86 4.35 15.18
CA THR A 62 -1.04 5.74 15.62
C THR A 62 -2.22 6.38 14.90
N ARG A 63 -2.39 6.14 13.59
CA ARG A 63 -3.56 6.59 12.83
C ARG A 63 -4.85 5.99 13.39
N ALA A 64 -4.84 4.71 13.74
CA ALA A 64 -5.96 4.05 14.39
C ALA A 64 -6.34 4.70 15.71
N ARG A 65 -5.36 4.95 16.59
CA ARG A 65 -5.61 5.66 17.87
C ARG A 65 -6.19 7.05 17.63
N GLN A 66 -5.65 7.81 16.70
CA GLN A 66 -6.16 9.13 16.35
C GLN A 66 -7.62 9.07 15.86
N ARG A 67 -7.93 8.14 14.97
CA ARG A 67 -9.30 7.95 14.46
C ARG A 67 -10.26 7.53 15.58
N ILE A 68 -9.86 6.61 16.45
CA ILE A 68 -10.68 6.18 17.60
C ILE A 68 -10.93 7.36 18.55
N LEU A 69 -9.91 8.16 18.84
CA LEU A 69 -10.06 9.35 19.69
C LEU A 69 -11.00 10.39 19.09
N ALA A 70 -11.03 10.53 17.76
CA ALA A 70 -11.95 11.43 17.07
C ALA A 70 -13.44 11.08 17.26
N ASP A 71 -13.79 9.89 17.76
CA ASP A 71 -15.19 9.60 18.12
C ASP A 71 -15.72 10.50 19.25
N ASN A 72 -14.83 11.12 20.06
CA ASN A 72 -15.22 12.10 21.09
C ASN A 72 -15.82 13.38 20.49
N ASP A 73 -15.59 13.66 19.21
CA ASP A 73 -16.19 14.82 18.52
C ASP A 73 -17.68 14.60 18.19
N HIS A 74 -18.17 13.36 18.34
CA HIS A 74 -19.52 12.96 17.95
C HIS A 74 -20.32 12.32 19.07
N TYR A 75 -19.66 11.72 20.06
CA TYR A 75 -20.31 10.91 21.08
C TYR A 75 -19.79 11.25 22.47
N THR A 76 -20.70 11.25 23.44
CA THR A 76 -20.37 11.40 24.86
C THR A 76 -19.65 10.15 25.38
N ARG A 77 -18.95 10.27 26.52
CA ARG A 77 -18.29 9.12 27.17
C ARG A 77 -19.25 7.95 27.45
N LYS A 78 -20.50 8.24 27.82
CA LYS A 78 -21.52 7.20 28.06
C LYS A 78 -21.91 6.49 26.77
N GLU A 79 -22.05 7.22 25.67
CA GLU A 79 -22.33 6.65 24.35
C GLU A 79 -21.15 5.82 23.83
N LEU A 80 -19.90 6.31 23.99
CA LEU A 80 -18.70 5.55 23.64
C LEU A 80 -18.61 4.22 24.41
N HIS A 81 -18.92 4.25 25.72
CA HIS A 81 -19.02 3.02 26.51
C HIS A 81 -20.13 2.08 26.01
N THR A 82 -21.28 2.65 25.61
CA THR A 82 -22.41 1.88 25.05
C THR A 82 -22.01 1.23 23.72
N ILE A 83 -21.36 1.97 22.83
CA ILE A 83 -20.85 1.49 21.55
C ILE A 83 -19.88 0.31 21.76
N GLU A 84 -18.95 0.45 22.69
CA GLU A 84 -17.98 -0.60 23.01
C GLU A 84 -18.68 -1.86 23.57
N THR A 85 -19.66 -1.67 24.45
CA THR A 85 -20.45 -2.76 25.03
C THR A 85 -21.21 -3.52 23.94
N LEU A 86 -21.89 -2.80 23.06
CA LEU A 86 -22.61 -3.37 21.92
C LEU A 86 -21.66 -4.14 21.01
N TYR A 87 -20.51 -3.57 20.64
CA TYR A 87 -19.52 -4.27 19.83
C TYR A 87 -19.08 -5.59 20.47
N ASN A 88 -18.73 -5.57 21.75
CA ASN A 88 -18.26 -6.77 22.45
C ASN A 88 -19.37 -7.82 22.61
N GLN A 89 -20.63 -7.41 22.77
CA GLN A 89 -21.77 -8.33 22.78
C GLN A 89 -21.97 -9.01 21.41
N ALA A 90 -21.90 -8.24 20.31
CA ALA A 90 -22.00 -8.82 18.97
C ALA A 90 -20.79 -9.70 18.62
N ALA A 91 -19.61 -9.39 19.15
CA ALA A 91 -18.38 -10.15 18.93
C ALA A 91 -18.35 -11.54 19.55
N LEU A 92 -19.32 -11.88 20.41
CA LEU A 92 -19.48 -13.23 20.93
C LEU A 92 -19.83 -14.22 19.80
N ASP A 93 -20.75 -13.84 18.93
CA ASP A 93 -21.14 -14.60 17.74
C ASP A 93 -21.89 -13.70 16.74
N TRP A 94 -21.19 -13.32 15.68
CA TRP A 94 -21.68 -12.44 14.62
C TRP A 94 -22.83 -13.05 13.80
N THR A 95 -23.05 -14.37 13.87
CA THR A 95 -24.07 -15.07 13.06
C THR A 95 -25.46 -14.98 13.68
N THR A 96 -25.55 -14.63 14.97
CA THR A 96 -26.81 -14.60 15.72
C THR A 96 -27.75 -13.47 15.29
N LEU A 97 -29.07 -13.67 15.48
CA LEU A 97 -30.07 -12.61 15.29
C LEU A 97 -29.82 -11.41 16.21
N GLU A 98 -29.28 -11.67 17.41
CA GLU A 98 -28.96 -10.60 18.37
C GLU A 98 -27.80 -9.73 17.88
N ALA A 99 -26.72 -10.35 17.37
CA ALA A 99 -25.63 -9.60 16.75
C ALA A 99 -26.15 -8.73 15.58
N LYS A 100 -27.07 -9.24 14.75
CA LYS A 100 -27.69 -8.46 13.67
C LYS A 100 -28.47 -7.25 14.18
N LYS A 101 -29.25 -7.38 15.27
CA LYS A 101 -29.94 -6.25 15.91
C LYS A 101 -28.97 -5.23 16.50
N ILE A 102 -27.88 -5.70 17.10
CA ILE A 102 -26.82 -4.84 17.62
C ILE A 102 -26.16 -4.05 16.47
N LEU A 103 -25.82 -4.71 15.37
CA LEU A 103 -25.26 -4.06 14.18
C LEU A 103 -26.21 -3.01 13.60
N GLN A 104 -27.51 -3.30 13.56
CA GLN A 104 -28.53 -2.31 13.17
C GLN A 104 -28.55 -1.12 14.14
N THR A 105 -28.44 -1.38 15.44
CA THR A 105 -28.38 -0.33 16.47
C THR A 105 -27.14 0.55 16.30
N LEU A 106 -25.97 -0.06 16.09
CA LEU A 106 -24.71 0.65 15.83
C LEU A 106 -24.80 1.53 14.57
N GLN A 107 -25.34 0.98 13.48
CA GLN A 107 -25.51 1.73 12.22
C GLN A 107 -26.51 2.88 12.32
N THR A 108 -27.61 2.69 13.04
CA THR A 108 -28.68 3.70 13.12
C THR A 108 -28.38 4.79 14.12
N ARG A 109 -27.88 4.43 15.31
CA ARG A 109 -27.65 5.36 16.42
C ARG A 109 -26.23 5.92 16.45
N PHE A 110 -25.26 5.13 16.00
CA PHE A 110 -23.84 5.48 16.07
C PHE A 110 -23.11 5.36 14.71
N PRO A 111 -23.67 5.92 13.61
CA PRO A 111 -23.12 5.71 12.25
C PRO A 111 -21.72 6.29 12.04
N LYS A 112 -21.26 7.22 12.87
CA LYS A 112 -19.93 7.84 12.74
C LYS A 112 -18.87 7.18 13.61
N ALA A 113 -19.26 6.28 14.50
CA ALA A 113 -18.33 5.66 15.43
C ALA A 113 -17.37 4.75 14.69
N ASN A 114 -16.08 4.84 15.01
CA ASN A 114 -15.05 3.96 14.46
C ASN A 114 -15.43 2.48 14.67
N ARG A 115 -15.96 2.18 15.86
CA ARG A 115 -16.36 0.82 16.23
C ARG A 115 -17.53 0.27 15.41
N THR A 116 -18.41 1.13 14.88
CA THR A 116 -19.47 0.70 13.94
C THR A 116 -18.85 0.15 12.67
N GLY A 117 -17.86 0.82 12.08
CA GLY A 117 -17.12 0.31 10.92
C GLY A 117 -16.40 -1.02 11.22
N CYS A 118 -15.76 -1.14 12.38
CA CYS A 118 -15.14 -2.39 12.83
C CYS A 118 -16.15 -3.54 12.94
N ALA A 119 -17.31 -3.29 13.56
CA ALA A 119 -18.36 -4.30 13.76
C ALA A 119 -18.89 -4.81 12.42
N LEU A 120 -19.17 -3.88 11.51
CA LEU A 120 -19.70 -4.22 10.19
C LEU A 120 -18.70 -5.04 9.38
N LEU A 121 -17.42 -4.66 9.36
CA LEU A 121 -16.42 -5.46 8.66
C LEU A 121 -16.31 -6.87 9.28
N ARG A 122 -16.29 -6.99 10.62
CA ARG A 122 -16.27 -8.30 11.27
C ARG A 122 -17.44 -9.18 10.85
N TYR A 123 -18.65 -8.65 10.85
CA TYR A 123 -19.84 -9.35 10.37
C TYR A 123 -19.75 -9.72 8.89
N THR A 124 -19.33 -8.78 8.03
CA THR A 124 -19.21 -9.00 6.59
C THR A 124 -18.24 -10.12 6.26
N LEU A 125 -17.18 -10.31 7.06
CA LEU A 125 -16.25 -11.42 6.92
C LEU A 125 -16.86 -12.80 7.25
N GLN A 126 -18.04 -12.85 7.88
CA GLN A 126 -18.74 -14.10 8.26
C GLN A 126 -19.84 -14.50 7.29
N ILE A 127 -20.22 -13.61 6.36
CA ILE A 127 -21.23 -13.87 5.34
C ILE A 127 -20.54 -14.11 4.00
N GLU A 128 -21.18 -14.90 3.13
CA GLU A 128 -20.66 -15.21 1.80
C GLU A 128 -21.57 -14.66 0.69
N ASN A 129 -21.15 -14.84 -0.56
CA ASN A 129 -21.91 -14.55 -1.78
C ASN A 129 -22.21 -13.05 -1.98
N ASP A 130 -23.22 -12.74 -2.79
CA ASP A 130 -23.55 -11.37 -3.22
C ASP A 130 -23.85 -10.42 -2.05
N GLU A 131 -24.37 -10.93 -0.93
CA GLU A 131 -24.57 -10.14 0.29
C GLU A 131 -23.24 -9.58 0.80
N GLN A 132 -22.18 -10.38 0.78
CA GLN A 132 -20.83 -9.95 1.19
C GLN A 132 -20.33 -8.81 0.29
N VAL A 133 -20.47 -8.94 -1.03
CA VAL A 133 -20.01 -7.94 -2.00
C VAL A 133 -20.68 -6.58 -1.76
N GLY A 134 -22.01 -6.57 -1.62
CA GLY A 134 -22.76 -5.33 -1.35
C GLY A 134 -22.35 -4.67 -0.02
N GLN A 135 -22.14 -5.47 1.03
CA GLN A 135 -21.71 -4.96 2.33
C GLN A 135 -20.27 -4.41 2.30
N LEU A 136 -19.35 -5.06 1.58
CA LEU A 136 -17.98 -4.56 1.40
C LEU A 136 -17.95 -3.23 0.64
N GLN A 137 -18.77 -3.08 -0.40
CA GLN A 137 -18.92 -1.82 -1.12
C GLN A 137 -19.46 -0.71 -0.21
N HIS A 138 -20.49 -1.01 0.58
CA HIS A 138 -21.04 -0.08 1.57
C HIS A 138 -20.00 0.33 2.63
N LEU A 139 -19.20 -0.62 3.15
CA LEU A 139 -18.09 -0.35 4.06
C LEU A 139 -17.05 0.60 3.45
N ILE A 140 -16.64 0.36 2.20
CA ILE A 140 -15.69 1.21 1.49
C ILE A 140 -16.24 2.63 1.33
N GLN A 141 -17.53 2.77 1.05
CA GLN A 141 -18.17 4.06 0.85
C GLN A 141 -18.34 4.86 2.14
N HIS A 142 -18.77 4.22 3.23
CA HIS A 142 -19.23 4.92 4.43
C HIS A 142 -18.30 4.80 5.63
N TYR A 143 -17.47 3.77 5.68
CA TYR A 143 -16.65 3.43 6.84
C TYR A 143 -15.17 3.24 6.48
N SER A 144 -14.74 3.69 5.29
CA SER A 144 -13.36 3.49 4.83
C SER A 144 -12.34 4.03 5.80
N ASN A 145 -12.58 5.21 6.39
CA ASN A 145 -11.69 5.91 7.31
C ASN A 145 -11.62 5.30 8.72
N CYS A 146 -12.34 4.21 9.00
CA CYS A 146 -12.29 3.53 10.29
C CYS A 146 -11.06 2.62 10.39
N TYR A 147 -10.70 2.26 11.61
CA TYR A 147 -9.54 1.42 11.92
C TYR A 147 -9.86 0.43 13.04
N PHE A 148 -9.32 -0.78 12.93
CA PHE A 148 -9.16 -1.60 14.12
C PHE A 148 -8.05 -1.04 15.03
N PRO A 149 -8.10 -1.28 16.36
CA PRO A 149 -7.13 -0.71 17.30
C PRO A 149 -5.67 -1.10 17.05
N ASP A 150 -5.42 -2.19 16.34
CA ASP A 150 -4.10 -2.69 15.95
C ASP A 150 -3.51 -1.98 14.72
N GLY A 151 -4.27 -1.09 14.07
CA GLY A 151 -3.82 -0.33 12.91
C GLY A 151 -4.42 -0.79 11.58
N VAL A 152 -5.22 -1.85 11.54
CA VAL A 152 -5.83 -2.28 10.28
C VAL A 152 -6.87 -1.26 9.82
N HIS A 153 -6.64 -0.67 8.65
CA HIS A 153 -7.56 0.27 8.01
C HIS A 153 -8.75 -0.45 7.36
N ILE A 154 -9.97 -0.12 7.77
CA ILE A 154 -11.20 -0.82 7.38
C ILE A 154 -11.41 -0.75 5.86
N GLY A 155 -11.26 0.43 5.25
CA GLY A 155 -11.45 0.58 3.80
C GLY A 155 -10.44 -0.21 2.98
N SER A 156 -9.18 -0.30 3.44
CA SER A 156 -8.14 -1.05 2.75
C SER A 156 -8.37 -2.56 2.84
N PHE A 157 -8.73 -3.03 4.03
CA PHE A 157 -9.03 -4.44 4.25
C PHE A 157 -10.29 -4.86 3.48
N ALA A 158 -11.34 -4.03 3.48
CA ALA A 158 -12.55 -4.29 2.71
C ALA A 158 -12.28 -4.36 1.21
N ARG A 159 -11.38 -3.53 0.66
CA ARG A 159 -10.95 -3.63 -0.76
C ARG A 159 -10.25 -4.94 -1.06
N LEU A 160 -9.37 -5.38 -0.17
CA LEU A 160 -8.70 -6.67 -0.31
C LEU A 160 -9.73 -7.81 -0.34
N THR A 161 -10.64 -7.84 0.63
CA THR A 161 -11.68 -8.87 0.69
C THR A 161 -12.62 -8.80 -0.52
N LEU A 162 -12.96 -7.59 -0.99
CA LEU A 162 -13.80 -7.41 -2.17
C LEU A 162 -13.11 -7.92 -3.43
N SER A 163 -11.78 -7.70 -3.55
CA SER A 163 -11.00 -8.32 -4.62
C SER A 163 -11.10 -9.85 -4.56
N LEU A 164 -11.11 -10.46 -3.38
CA LEU A 164 -11.22 -11.91 -3.25
C LEU A 164 -12.57 -12.43 -3.68
N ALA A 165 -13.64 -11.77 -3.23
CA ALA A 165 -14.98 -12.09 -3.65
C ALA A 165 -15.12 -12.03 -5.18
N TYR A 166 -14.59 -10.99 -5.82
CA TYR A 166 -14.60 -10.88 -7.29
C TYR A 166 -13.77 -11.97 -7.98
N ARG A 167 -12.58 -12.31 -7.48
CA ARG A 167 -11.79 -13.43 -8.03
C ARG A 167 -12.53 -14.76 -7.92
N LYS A 168 -13.14 -15.04 -6.76
CA LYS A 168 -13.95 -16.25 -6.52
C LYS A 168 -15.15 -16.33 -7.49
N ALA A 169 -15.73 -15.19 -7.82
CA ALA A 169 -16.82 -15.07 -8.81
C ALA A 169 -16.35 -15.08 -10.29
N GLY A 170 -15.03 -15.12 -10.55
CA GLY A 170 -14.48 -15.09 -11.91
C GLY A 170 -14.34 -13.70 -12.54
N ASP A 171 -14.61 -12.62 -11.79
CA ASP A 171 -14.47 -11.23 -12.27
C ASP A 171 -13.06 -10.69 -11.95
N SER A 172 -12.08 -11.14 -12.73
CA SER A 172 -10.67 -10.72 -12.60
C SER A 172 -10.48 -9.22 -12.80
N THR A 173 -11.33 -8.56 -13.59
CA THR A 173 -11.22 -7.12 -13.87
C THR A 173 -11.63 -6.31 -12.65
N ALA A 174 -12.79 -6.61 -12.07
CA ALA A 174 -13.24 -5.93 -10.86
C ALA A 174 -12.31 -6.21 -9.67
N ALA A 175 -11.77 -7.43 -9.58
CA ALA A 175 -10.76 -7.77 -8.59
C ALA A 175 -9.51 -6.90 -8.72
N GLU A 176 -8.88 -6.86 -9.91
CA GLU A 176 -7.65 -6.09 -10.11
C GLU A 176 -7.86 -4.60 -9.88
N ASN A 177 -9.04 -4.06 -10.24
CA ASN A 177 -9.39 -2.67 -9.94
C ASN A 177 -9.34 -2.37 -8.43
N GLN A 178 -9.78 -3.28 -7.55
CA GLN A 178 -9.70 -3.06 -6.11
C GLN A 178 -8.27 -3.12 -5.59
N ILE A 179 -7.45 -4.04 -6.12
CA ILE A 179 -6.03 -4.13 -5.78
C ILE A 179 -5.27 -2.89 -6.22
N ASP A 180 -5.55 -2.38 -7.41
CA ASP A 180 -4.97 -1.15 -7.92
C ASP A 180 -5.31 0.06 -7.06
N LEU A 181 -6.57 0.18 -6.62
CA LEU A 181 -6.98 1.22 -5.68
C LEU A 181 -6.26 1.07 -4.33
N LEU A 182 -6.06 -0.16 -3.85
CA LEU A 182 -5.29 -0.43 -2.64
C LEU A 182 -3.83 0.03 -2.80
N ARG A 183 -3.16 -0.35 -3.90
CA ARG A 183 -1.78 0.05 -4.22
C ARG A 183 -1.63 1.58 -4.33
N ARG A 184 -2.63 2.26 -4.92
CA ARG A 184 -2.58 3.71 -5.15
C ARG A 184 -2.89 4.52 -3.90
N ILE A 185 -3.93 4.14 -3.14
CA ILE A 185 -4.48 4.98 -2.07
C ILE A 185 -3.90 4.59 -0.71
N HIS A 186 -3.68 3.30 -0.46
CA HIS A 186 -3.18 2.82 0.84
C HIS A 186 -2.06 1.78 0.70
N PRO A 187 -0.94 2.12 0.04
CA PRO A 187 0.19 1.20 -0.17
C PRO A 187 0.87 0.76 1.14
N HIS A 188 0.56 1.42 2.26
CA HIS A 188 1.10 1.14 3.58
C HIS A 188 0.12 0.42 4.51
N ALA A 189 -1.07 0.04 4.01
CA ALA A 189 -2.06 -0.65 4.82
C ALA A 189 -1.53 -1.99 5.31
N ILE A 190 -1.89 -2.36 6.52
CA ILE A 190 -1.42 -3.57 7.20
C ILE A 190 -2.54 -4.56 7.49
N ASP A 191 -2.17 -5.84 7.65
CA ASP A 191 -3.01 -6.86 8.27
C ASP A 191 -2.94 -6.81 9.80
N HIS A 192 -3.68 -7.70 10.46
CA HIS A 192 -3.71 -7.84 11.92
C HIS A 192 -2.36 -8.27 12.53
N GLN A 193 -1.42 -8.75 11.71
CA GLN A 193 -0.04 -9.10 12.10
C GLN A 193 0.95 -7.96 11.84
N GLY A 194 0.49 -6.81 11.32
CA GLY A 194 1.33 -5.67 11.00
C GLY A 194 2.11 -5.79 9.69
N ARG A 195 1.81 -6.80 8.86
CA ARG A 195 2.43 -7.00 7.54
C ARG A 195 1.68 -6.19 6.49
N LEU A 196 2.38 -5.71 5.47
CA LEU A 196 1.75 -4.96 4.39
C LEU A 196 0.74 -5.83 3.64
N LEU A 197 -0.48 -5.31 3.43
CA LEU A 197 -1.52 -6.01 2.66
C LEU A 197 -1.07 -6.30 1.22
N ILE A 198 -0.30 -5.37 0.63
CA ILE A 198 0.18 -5.48 -0.75
C ILE A 198 1.27 -6.53 -0.96
N ASP A 199 1.94 -6.98 0.12
CA ASP A 199 3.07 -7.92 0.03
C ASP A 199 2.59 -9.39 0.08
N HIS A 200 1.33 -9.62 0.48
CA HIS A 200 0.73 -10.95 0.60
C HIS A 200 -0.50 -11.12 -0.30
N LEU A 201 -0.52 -10.38 -1.42
CA LEU A 201 -1.61 -10.44 -2.39
C LEU A 201 -1.70 -11.77 -3.14
N ASP A 202 -0.75 -12.67 -2.99
CA ASP A 202 -0.83 -14.02 -3.54
C ASP A 202 -1.29 -15.05 -2.47
N ASP A 203 -1.15 -14.70 -1.18
CA ASP A 203 -1.54 -15.50 -0.01
C ASP A 203 -2.85 -14.98 0.61
N LEU A 204 -3.76 -14.50 -0.24
CA LEU A 204 -4.89 -13.65 0.17
C LEU A 204 -5.84 -14.31 1.17
N GLU A 205 -6.04 -15.64 1.07
CA GLU A 205 -6.92 -16.39 1.96
C GLU A 205 -6.33 -16.54 3.37
N ALA A 206 -5.00 -16.52 3.52
CA ALA A 206 -4.34 -16.68 4.81
C ALA A 206 -4.49 -15.44 5.72
N ILE A 207 -4.89 -14.31 5.15
CA ILE A 207 -5.01 -13.01 5.84
C ILE A 207 -6.40 -12.82 6.45
N LEU A 208 -7.42 -13.52 5.93
CA LEU A 208 -8.76 -13.45 6.49
C LEU A 208 -8.84 -14.25 7.79
N PRO A 209 -9.48 -13.73 8.84
CA PRO A 209 -9.78 -14.54 10.01
C PRO A 209 -10.64 -15.72 9.57
N ARG A 210 -10.17 -16.95 9.88
CA ARG A 210 -11.00 -18.15 9.69
C ARG A 210 -12.21 -18.04 10.61
N PRO A 211 -13.40 -18.49 10.16
CA PRO A 211 -14.60 -18.52 11.00
C PRO A 211 -14.36 -19.31 12.29
#